data_AF-A0A1Z3N9K4-F1
#
_entry.id   AF-A0A1Z3N9K4-F1
#
_cell.length_a   1.000
_cell.length_b   1.000
_cell.length_c   1.000
_cell.angle_alpha   90.00
_cell.angle_beta   90.00
_cell.angle_gamma   90.00
#
_symmetry.space_group_name_H-M   'P 1'
#
loop_
_entity.id
_entity.type
_entity.pdbx_description
1 polymer ?
#
loop_
_entity_poly.entity_id
_entity_poly.type
_entity_poly.pdbx_seq_one_letter_code
_entity_poly.pdbx_strand_id
1 'polypeptide(L)'
;MNLASASNQEIYKKWISASHKVGGGAMPQSMLFVNIQNQGKVGIILRSMEMETSRLDTSTNDVIAFDIQSILSDYWVGGMYEILRLLRARKLVDQTPLFNEIFEDIEPLRVTIEKLEISKDRKIKEPHPFIRVNPRPEDEPIFYDSQDSKRSHIMPKFVHRETGSIGWIVIDGLSMRERSVVRSDLSDKLLRMWS
;
A
#
# COMPACT_ATOMS: atom_id res chain seq x y z
N MET A 1 7.17 -21.34 14.71
CA MET A 1 6.65 -19.96 14.85
C MET A 1 7.86 -19.04 14.92
N ASN A 2 7.97 -18.02 14.05
CA ASN A 2 9.14 -17.12 14.08
C ASN A 2 8.97 -16.02 15.15
N LEU A 3 10.06 -15.35 15.52
CA LEU A 3 10.07 -14.32 16.58
C LEU A 3 9.04 -13.21 16.30
N ALA A 4 8.94 -12.73 15.06
CA ALA A 4 7.97 -11.73 14.66
C ALA A 4 6.52 -12.16 14.94
N SER A 5 6.18 -13.43 14.69
CA SER A 5 4.85 -13.99 15.00
C SER A 5 4.60 -14.13 16.49
N ALA A 6 5.64 -14.43 17.28
CA ALA A 6 5.52 -14.51 18.73
C ALA A 6 5.26 -13.12 19.34
N SER A 7 5.95 -12.09 18.86
CA SER A 7 5.76 -10.70 19.31
C SER A 7 4.44 -10.07 18.84
N ASN A 8 3.86 -10.56 17.74
CA ASN A 8 2.63 -10.03 17.14
C ASN A 8 1.49 -11.07 17.13
N GLN A 9 1.35 -11.85 18.20
CA GLN A 9 0.46 -13.01 18.24
C GLN A 9 -1.02 -12.67 17.94
N GLU A 10 -1.52 -11.56 18.46
CA GLU A 10 -2.91 -11.14 18.23
C GLU A 10 -3.18 -10.76 16.77
N ILE A 11 -2.25 -10.04 16.14
CA ILE A 11 -2.32 -9.70 14.71
C ILE A 11 -2.25 -10.98 13.86
N TYR A 12 -1.39 -11.93 14.23
CA TYR A 12 -1.30 -13.22 13.56
C TYR A 12 -2.61 -14.02 13.60
N LYS A 13 -3.25 -14.10 14.77
CA LYS A 13 -4.56 -14.74 14.91
C LYS A 13 -5.63 -14.06 14.05
N LYS A 14 -5.64 -12.71 13.99
CA LYS A 14 -6.57 -11.97 13.13
C LYS A 14 -6.38 -12.30 11.65
N TRP A 15 -5.13 -12.40 11.17
CA TRP A 15 -4.85 -12.81 9.79
C TRP A 15 -5.28 -14.25 9.49
N ILE A 16 -5.09 -15.18 10.43
CA ILE A 16 -5.61 -16.55 10.29
C ILE A 16 -7.14 -16.53 10.18
N SER A 17 -7.83 -15.83 11.08
CA SER A 17 -9.29 -15.68 11.04
C SER A 17 -9.78 -15.10 9.71
N ALA A 18 -9.17 -13.99 9.28
CA ALA A 18 -9.45 -13.35 7.99
C ALA A 18 -9.27 -14.33 6.81
N SER A 19 -8.22 -15.15 6.82
CA SER A 19 -7.98 -16.14 5.76
C SER A 19 -9.06 -17.21 5.67
N HIS A 20 -9.61 -17.65 6.80
CA HIS A 20 -10.71 -18.61 6.83
C HIS A 20 -12.01 -17.96 6.37
N LYS A 21 -12.33 -16.76 6.87
CA LYS A 21 -13.56 -16.04 6.52
C LYS A 21 -13.60 -15.67 5.03
N VAL A 22 -12.53 -15.06 4.53
CA VAL A 22 -12.47 -14.51 3.16
C VAL A 22 -12.02 -15.58 2.16
N GLY A 23 -10.92 -16.27 2.45
CA GLY A 23 -10.37 -17.28 1.53
C GLY A 23 -11.20 -18.57 1.54
N GLY A 24 -11.35 -19.17 2.72
CA GLY A 24 -12.08 -20.43 2.89
C GLY A 24 -13.59 -20.30 2.70
N GLY A 25 -14.17 -19.20 3.17
CA GLY A 25 -15.61 -18.94 3.05
C GLY A 25 -16.03 -18.51 1.66
N ALA A 26 -15.40 -17.47 1.10
CA ALA A 26 -15.83 -16.91 -0.18
C ALA A 26 -15.33 -17.69 -1.40
N MET A 27 -14.21 -18.42 -1.30
CA MET A 27 -13.68 -19.26 -2.37
C MET A 27 -13.09 -20.58 -1.86
N PRO A 28 -13.93 -21.52 -1.36
CA PRO A 28 -13.49 -22.76 -0.72
C PRO A 28 -12.67 -23.69 -1.63
N GLN A 29 -12.88 -23.62 -2.94
CA GLN A 29 -12.16 -24.42 -3.93
C GLN A 29 -10.84 -23.78 -4.42
N SER A 30 -10.43 -22.66 -3.80
CA SER A 30 -9.23 -21.92 -4.18
C SER A 30 -8.18 -21.92 -3.08
N MET A 31 -6.93 -21.69 -3.46
CA MET A 31 -5.83 -21.47 -2.52
C MET A 31 -5.77 -20.03 -1.99
N LEU A 32 -6.87 -19.26 -2.09
CA LEU A 32 -6.91 -17.87 -1.63
C LEU A 32 -6.61 -17.76 -0.14
N PHE A 33 -7.09 -18.70 0.69
CA PHE A 33 -6.78 -18.69 2.12
C PHE A 33 -5.26 -18.77 2.38
N VAL A 34 -4.53 -19.57 1.59
CA VAL A 34 -3.06 -19.65 1.69
C VAL A 34 -2.41 -18.34 1.29
N ASN A 35 -2.89 -17.70 0.22
CA ASN A 35 -2.36 -16.40 -0.19
C ASN A 35 -2.60 -15.33 0.88
N ILE A 36 -3.81 -15.24 1.46
CA ILE A 36 -4.11 -14.32 2.57
C ILE A 36 -3.18 -14.58 3.76
N GLN A 37 -2.94 -15.84 4.13
CA GLN A 37 -1.99 -16.17 5.20
C GLN A 37 -0.56 -15.77 4.87
N ASN A 38 -0.11 -15.95 3.62
CA ASN A 38 1.22 -15.54 3.19
C ASN A 38 1.39 -14.01 3.29
N GLN A 39 0.40 -13.25 2.84
CA GLN A 39 0.41 -11.80 3.00
C GLN A 39 0.30 -11.38 4.47
N GLY A 40 -0.46 -12.09 5.29
CA GLY A 40 -0.50 -11.88 6.74
C GLY A 40 0.86 -12.09 7.42
N LYS A 41 1.62 -13.12 7.00
CA LYS A 41 2.99 -13.36 7.48
C LYS A 41 3.95 -12.25 7.09
N VAL A 42 3.86 -11.75 5.85
CA VAL A 42 4.63 -10.57 5.41
C VAL A 42 4.24 -9.34 6.24
N GLY A 43 2.94 -9.12 6.45
CA GLY A 43 2.44 -8.04 7.29
C GLY A 43 2.96 -8.09 8.73
N ILE A 44 3.16 -9.28 9.30
CA ILE A 44 3.74 -9.46 10.65
C ILE A 44 5.23 -9.13 10.68
N ILE A 45 5.99 -9.56 9.66
CA ILE A 45 7.41 -9.20 9.54
C ILE A 45 7.53 -7.68 9.44
N LEU A 46 6.72 -7.07 8.58
CA LEU A 46 6.64 -5.61 8.46
C LEU A 46 6.30 -4.96 9.80
N ARG A 47 5.33 -5.47 10.56
CA ARG A 47 5.00 -4.94 11.91
C ARG A 47 6.19 -4.96 12.86
N SER A 48 7.02 -6.00 12.82
CA SER A 48 8.26 -6.04 13.61
C SER A 48 9.26 -4.98 13.16
N MET A 49 9.49 -4.83 11.85
CA MET A 49 10.39 -3.80 11.31
C MET A 49 9.88 -2.39 11.63
N GLU A 50 8.58 -2.14 11.50
CA GLU A 50 7.90 -0.89 11.84
C GLU A 50 8.19 -0.45 13.27
N MET A 51 8.07 -1.37 14.25
CA MET A 51 8.36 -1.09 15.65
C MET A 51 9.85 -0.82 15.92
N GLU A 52 10.74 -1.46 15.17
CA GLU A 52 12.19 -1.22 15.26
C GLU A 52 12.49 0.18 14.72
N THR A 53 11.96 0.50 13.53
CA THR A 53 12.09 1.80 12.86
C THR A 53 11.51 2.93 13.71
N SER A 54 10.38 2.74 14.37
CA SER A 54 9.75 3.78 15.21
C SER A 54 10.57 4.14 16.45
N ARG A 55 11.58 3.32 16.81
CA ARG A 55 12.48 3.54 17.95
C ARG A 55 13.81 4.16 17.55
N LEU A 56 14.10 4.24 16.25
CA LEU A 56 15.29 4.91 15.74
C LEU A 56 15.09 6.43 15.83
N ASP A 57 16.10 7.13 16.34
CA ASP A 57 16.11 8.58 16.35
C ASP A 57 16.42 9.09 14.94
N THR A 58 15.41 9.62 14.25
CA THR A 58 15.44 10.00 12.82
C THR A 58 16.31 11.24 12.52
N SER A 59 17.42 11.42 13.23
CA SER A 59 18.41 12.48 12.98
C SER A 59 19.35 12.12 11.83
N THR A 60 19.50 10.83 11.51
CA THR A 60 20.13 10.38 10.28
C THR A 60 19.10 10.40 9.16
N ASN A 61 19.32 11.33 8.25
CA ASN A 61 18.63 11.52 6.98
C ASN A 61 18.95 10.36 6.01
N ASP A 62 18.89 9.11 6.49
CA ASP A 62 19.04 7.91 5.67
C ASP A 62 17.72 7.73 4.91
N VAL A 63 17.60 8.58 3.88
CA VAL A 63 16.56 8.65 2.88
C VAL A 63 16.34 7.26 2.31
N ILE A 64 15.42 6.48 2.88
CA ILE A 64 14.65 5.35 2.29
C ILE A 64 15.39 4.71 1.10
N ALA A 65 16.65 4.36 1.28
CA ALA A 65 17.52 3.99 0.19
C ALA A 65 17.43 2.48 0.13
N PHE A 66 16.46 1.99 -0.65
CA PHE A 66 16.30 0.55 -0.90
C PHE A 66 16.19 -0.29 0.38
N ASP A 67 15.52 0.25 1.40
CA ASP A 67 15.27 -0.46 2.65
C ASP A 67 14.38 -1.68 2.39
N ILE A 68 14.74 -2.81 3.01
CA ILE A 68 13.98 -4.07 2.98
C ILE A 68 12.53 -3.81 3.41
N GLN A 69 12.29 -2.89 4.35
CA GLN A 69 10.94 -2.54 4.78
C GLN A 69 10.11 -1.96 3.63
N SER A 70 10.72 -1.11 2.78
CA SER A 70 10.09 -0.51 1.60
C SER A 70 9.76 -1.56 0.54
N ILE A 71 10.70 -2.46 0.25
CA ILE A 71 10.53 -3.54 -0.74
C ILE A 71 9.40 -4.49 -0.31
N LEU A 72 9.42 -4.93 0.95
CA LEU A 72 8.39 -5.81 1.48
C LEU A 72 7.02 -5.12 1.56
N SER A 73 6.99 -3.81 1.81
CA SER A 73 5.76 -3.02 1.82
C SER A 73 5.14 -2.95 0.43
N ASP A 74 5.93 -2.70 -0.61
CA ASP A 74 5.46 -2.72 -2.01
C ASP A 74 4.92 -4.09 -2.42
N TYR A 75 5.67 -5.15 -2.09
CA TYR A 75 5.24 -6.53 -2.33
C TYR A 75 3.89 -6.83 -1.67
N TRP A 76 3.73 -6.41 -0.41
CA TRP A 76 2.50 -6.61 0.34
C TRP A 76 1.32 -5.84 -0.27
N VAL A 77 1.53 -4.59 -0.70
CA VAL A 77 0.51 -3.78 -1.37
C VAL A 77 0.04 -4.44 -2.66
N GLY A 78 0.96 -4.91 -3.52
CA GLY A 78 0.61 -5.61 -4.76
C GLY A 78 -0.20 -6.89 -4.49
N GLY A 79 0.24 -7.69 -3.52
CA GLY A 79 -0.46 -8.91 -3.10
C GLY A 79 -1.87 -8.64 -2.57
N MET A 80 -2.03 -7.63 -1.71
CA MET A 80 -3.33 -7.24 -1.15
C MET A 80 -4.27 -6.63 -2.19
N TYR A 81 -3.75 -5.80 -3.11
CA TYR A 81 -4.52 -5.23 -4.21
C TYR A 81 -5.14 -6.34 -5.05
N GLU A 82 -4.37 -7.36 -5.45
CA GLU A 82 -4.89 -8.45 -6.28
C GLU A 82 -5.95 -9.28 -5.56
N ILE A 83 -5.80 -9.50 -4.24
CA ILE A 83 -6.83 -10.15 -3.42
C ILE A 83 -8.13 -9.32 -3.45
N LEU A 84 -8.05 -8.02 -3.15
CA LEU A 84 -9.22 -7.14 -3.13
C LEU A 84 -9.86 -7.00 -4.51
N ARG A 85 -9.06 -6.86 -5.57
CA ARG A 85 -9.51 -6.77 -6.97
C ARG A 85 -10.29 -8.03 -7.36
N LEU A 86 -9.77 -9.21 -6.99
CA LEU A 86 -10.43 -10.49 -7.24
C LEU A 86 -11.78 -10.57 -6.54
N LEU A 87 -11.81 -10.24 -5.24
CA LEU A 87 -13.04 -10.25 -4.43
C LEU A 87 -14.10 -9.30 -5.00
N ARG A 88 -13.69 -8.08 -5.38
CA ARG A 88 -14.57 -7.07 -5.99
C ARG A 88 -15.11 -7.53 -7.34
N ALA A 89 -14.22 -7.98 -8.24
CA ALA A 89 -14.58 -8.37 -9.60
C ALA A 89 -15.57 -9.54 -9.64
N ARG A 90 -15.44 -10.47 -8.68
CA ARG A 90 -16.32 -11.64 -8.55
C ARG A 90 -17.50 -11.41 -7.61
N LYS A 91 -17.66 -10.21 -7.04
CA LYS A 91 -18.71 -9.85 -6.07
C LYS A 91 -18.78 -10.84 -4.89
N LEU A 92 -17.62 -11.24 -4.38
CA LEU A 92 -17.48 -12.25 -3.31
C LEU A 92 -17.53 -11.66 -1.90
N VAL A 93 -17.49 -10.35 -1.79
CA VAL A 93 -17.64 -9.60 -0.54
C VAL A 93 -18.53 -8.40 -0.79
N ASP A 94 -19.25 -7.98 0.25
CA ASP A 94 -20.04 -6.77 0.20
C ASP A 94 -19.12 -5.56 0.00
N GLN A 95 -19.48 -4.70 -0.96
CA GLN A 95 -18.78 -3.45 -1.24
C GLN A 95 -19.19 -2.38 -0.22
N THR A 96 -18.95 -2.68 1.04
CA THR A 96 -19.18 -1.77 2.17
C THR A 96 -18.40 -0.46 1.98
N PRO A 97 -18.82 0.64 2.63
CA PRO A 97 -18.06 1.89 2.57
C PRO A 97 -16.57 1.71 2.93
N LEU A 98 -16.26 0.89 3.93
CA LEU A 98 -14.89 0.58 4.32
C LEU A 98 -14.13 -0.20 3.24
N PHE A 99 -14.78 -1.16 2.57
CA PHE A 99 -14.15 -1.87 1.44
C PHE A 99 -13.78 -0.90 0.31
N ASN A 100 -14.71 0.01 -0.03
CA ASN A 100 -14.48 0.99 -1.09
C ASN A 100 -13.38 1.98 -0.71
N GLU A 101 -13.35 2.46 0.54
CA GLU A 101 -12.28 3.31 1.07
C GLU A 101 -10.91 2.63 0.94
N ILE A 102 -10.79 1.38 1.40
CA ILE A 102 -9.54 0.60 1.28
C ILE A 102 -9.15 0.42 -0.19
N PHE A 103 -10.12 0.12 -1.06
CA PHE A 103 -9.87 -0.07 -2.48
C PHE A 103 -9.41 1.21 -3.15
N GLU A 104 -10.02 2.34 -2.79
CA GLU A 104 -9.62 3.67 -3.25
C GLU A 104 -8.21 4.02 -2.78
N ASP A 105 -7.79 3.60 -1.58
CA ASP A 105 -6.42 3.83 -1.08
C ASP A 105 -5.40 2.95 -1.82
N ILE A 106 -5.69 1.66 -2.02
CA ILE A 106 -4.71 0.68 -2.52
C ILE A 106 -4.58 0.64 -4.05
N GLU A 107 -5.63 0.99 -4.79
CA GLU A 107 -5.58 1.01 -6.27
C GLU A 107 -4.54 1.99 -6.80
N PRO A 108 -4.47 3.26 -6.34
CA PRO A 108 -3.43 4.18 -6.78
C PRO A 108 -2.02 3.74 -6.40
N LEU A 109 -1.85 3.16 -5.21
CA LEU A 109 -0.55 2.65 -4.78
C LEU A 109 -0.01 1.61 -5.77
N ARG A 110 -0.84 0.64 -6.15
CA ARG A 110 -0.43 -0.40 -7.10
C ARG A 110 -0.03 0.18 -8.45
N VAL A 111 -0.75 1.18 -8.97
CA VAL A 111 -0.41 1.81 -10.25
C VAL A 111 0.95 2.52 -10.14
N THR A 112 1.16 3.32 -9.10
CA THR A 112 2.42 4.02 -8.89
C THR A 112 3.59 3.05 -8.70
N ILE A 113 3.40 1.98 -7.93
CA ILE A 113 4.46 1.01 -7.59
C ILE A 113 4.83 0.14 -8.80
N GLU A 114 3.84 -0.43 -9.50
CA GLU A 114 4.10 -1.44 -10.53
C GLU A 114 4.17 -0.90 -11.95
N LYS A 115 3.48 0.22 -12.24
CA LYS A 115 3.43 0.82 -13.58
C LYS A 115 4.24 2.09 -13.69
N LEU A 116 4.63 2.70 -12.56
CA LEU A 116 5.30 4.02 -12.53
C LEU A 116 4.45 5.08 -13.23
N GLU A 117 3.12 5.05 -13.00
CA GLU A 117 2.13 5.92 -13.61
C GLU A 117 1.23 6.54 -12.54
N ILE A 118 0.45 7.57 -12.92
CA ILE A 118 -0.62 8.09 -12.07
C ILE A 118 -1.87 7.21 -12.25
N SER A 119 -2.57 6.91 -11.16
CA SER A 119 -3.83 6.18 -11.24
C SER A 119 -4.86 6.96 -12.05
N LYS A 120 -5.52 6.28 -12.99
CA LYS A 120 -6.50 6.90 -13.90
C LYS A 120 -5.91 8.04 -14.75
N ASP A 121 -4.62 7.98 -15.08
CA ASP A 121 -3.92 8.96 -15.94
C ASP A 121 -4.64 9.30 -17.26
N ARG A 122 -5.40 8.36 -17.83
CA ARG A 122 -6.26 8.58 -19.01
C ARG A 122 -7.31 9.67 -18.83
N LYS A 123 -7.56 10.13 -17.59
CA LYS A 123 -8.45 11.25 -17.26
C LYS A 123 -7.74 12.60 -17.22
N ILE A 124 -6.41 12.60 -17.19
CA ILE A 124 -5.55 13.79 -17.26
C ILE A 124 -5.51 14.25 -18.72
N LYS A 125 -6.20 15.35 -19.01
CA LYS A 125 -6.36 15.89 -20.38
C LYS A 125 -5.20 16.77 -20.83
N GLU A 126 -4.52 17.40 -19.89
CA GLU A 126 -3.44 18.35 -20.13
C GLU A 126 -2.24 17.97 -19.27
N PRO A 127 -1.00 18.20 -19.73
CA PRO A 127 0.20 17.92 -18.95
C PRO A 127 0.12 18.55 -17.55
N HIS A 128 0.28 17.73 -16.52
CA HIS A 128 0.17 18.18 -15.14
C HIS A 128 1.55 18.52 -14.56
N PRO A 129 1.77 19.73 -14.03
CA PRO A 129 3.05 20.11 -13.46
C PRO A 129 3.26 19.48 -12.08
N PHE A 130 4.43 18.88 -11.89
CA PHE A 130 4.94 18.45 -10.59
C PHE A 130 6.12 19.30 -10.16
N ILE A 131 6.12 19.69 -8.90
CA ILE A 131 7.26 20.34 -8.26
C ILE A 131 7.91 19.32 -7.34
N ARG A 132 9.25 19.34 -7.26
CA ARG A 132 9.99 18.48 -6.33
C ARG A 132 9.57 18.74 -4.89
N VAL A 133 9.57 17.68 -4.09
CA VAL A 133 9.48 17.79 -2.63
C VAL A 133 10.73 18.53 -2.14
N ASN A 134 10.54 19.59 -1.34
CA ASN A 134 11.57 20.57 -0.96
C ASN A 134 12.15 21.32 -2.17
N PRO A 135 11.33 22.17 -2.84
CA PRO A 135 11.76 22.89 -4.03
C PRO A 135 12.91 23.84 -3.71
N ARG A 136 13.90 23.87 -4.61
CA ARG A 136 14.93 24.90 -4.65
C ARG A 136 14.46 26.08 -5.51
N PRO A 137 14.98 27.29 -5.29
CA PRO A 137 14.61 28.46 -6.09
C PRO A 137 14.74 28.27 -7.61
N GLU A 138 15.66 27.42 -8.03
CA GLU A 138 15.96 27.09 -9.43
C GLU A 138 15.21 25.87 -9.99
N ASP A 139 14.38 25.19 -9.21
CA ASP A 139 13.68 23.99 -9.67
C ASP A 139 12.54 24.35 -10.65
N GLU A 140 12.63 23.85 -11.88
CA GLU A 140 11.56 23.94 -12.86
C GLU A 140 10.51 22.82 -12.65
N PRO A 141 9.23 23.07 -12.95
CA PRO A 141 8.21 22.04 -12.90
C PRO A 141 8.49 20.91 -13.90
N ILE A 142 8.36 19.67 -13.45
CA ILE A 142 8.39 18.48 -14.30
C ILE A 142 6.95 18.17 -14.70
N PHE A 143 6.67 18.16 -16.00
CA PHE A 143 5.32 17.87 -16.49
C PHE A 143 5.11 16.38 -16.69
N TYR A 144 3.99 15.88 -16.16
CA TYR A 144 3.48 14.56 -16.47
C TYR A 144 2.44 14.65 -17.58
N ASP A 145 2.75 14.08 -18.74
CA ASP A 145 1.83 13.95 -19.87
C ASP A 145 1.43 12.48 -20.04
N SER A 146 0.12 12.20 -20.01
CA SER A 146 -0.43 10.84 -20.18
C SER A 146 -0.18 10.27 -21.60
N GLN A 147 0.08 11.13 -22.59
CA GLN A 147 0.37 10.75 -23.97
C GLN A 147 1.87 10.53 -24.22
N ASP A 148 2.75 10.98 -23.32
CA ASP A 148 4.19 10.75 -23.47
C ASP A 148 4.52 9.28 -23.19
N SER A 149 5.11 8.61 -24.18
CA SER A 149 5.60 7.23 -24.06
C SER A 149 6.76 7.06 -23.08
N LYS A 150 7.46 8.14 -22.75
CA LYS A 150 8.56 8.18 -21.78
C LYS A 150 8.10 8.64 -20.40
N ARG A 151 6.80 8.90 -20.21
CA ARG A 151 6.26 9.29 -18.91
C ARG A 151 6.63 8.23 -17.89
N SER A 152 7.08 8.70 -16.74
CA SER A 152 7.24 7.88 -15.56
C SER A 152 6.93 8.76 -14.36
N HIS A 153 6.34 8.16 -13.35
CA HIS A 153 5.94 8.85 -12.15
C HIS A 153 6.14 7.92 -10.97
N ILE A 154 7.13 8.28 -10.16
CA ILE A 154 7.45 7.61 -8.91
C ILE A 154 7.07 8.58 -7.81
N MET A 155 6.05 8.22 -7.03
CA MET A 155 5.68 9.07 -5.91
C MET A 155 6.67 8.94 -4.74
N PRO A 156 6.86 10.03 -3.98
CA PRO A 156 7.61 9.99 -2.74
C PRO A 156 7.06 8.92 -1.79
N LYS A 157 7.98 8.14 -1.23
CA LYS A 157 7.74 7.34 -0.04
C LYS A 157 8.27 8.11 1.16
N PHE A 158 7.68 7.85 2.32
CA PHE A 158 8.14 8.39 3.59
C PHE A 158 8.05 7.32 4.68
N VAL A 159 8.78 7.51 5.77
CA VAL A 159 8.60 6.74 7.00
C VAL A 159 7.65 7.52 7.90
N HIS A 160 6.52 6.93 8.25
CA HIS A 160 5.54 7.52 9.15
C HIS A 160 6.09 7.50 10.59
N ARG A 161 6.48 8.68 11.09
CA ARG A 161 7.27 8.85 12.31
C ARG A 161 6.72 8.13 13.53
N GLU A 162 5.41 8.15 13.74
CA GLU A 162 4.78 7.56 14.93
C GLU A 162 4.80 6.04 14.90
N THR A 163 4.64 5.45 13.72
CA THR A 163 4.48 4.00 13.55
C THR A 163 5.72 3.29 13.01
N GLY A 164 6.69 4.05 12.50
CA GLY A 164 7.80 3.54 11.69
C GLY A 164 7.38 2.93 10.35
N SER A 165 6.10 3.00 9.96
CA SER A 165 5.57 2.37 8.75
C SER A 165 5.90 3.12 7.47
N ILE A 166 5.99 2.38 6.37
CA ILE A 166 6.14 2.98 5.06
C ILE A 166 4.81 3.63 4.67
N GLY A 167 4.88 4.89 4.27
CA GLY A 167 3.80 5.60 3.63
C GLY A 167 4.18 6.06 2.24
N TRP A 168 3.15 6.31 1.44
CA TRP A 168 3.27 6.84 0.08
C TRP A 168 2.35 8.04 -0.06
N ILE A 169 2.78 8.98 -0.88
CA ILE A 169 1.87 9.97 -1.46
C ILE A 169 1.26 9.35 -2.73
N VAL A 170 -0.04 9.48 -2.93
CA VAL A 170 -0.72 9.02 -4.13
C VAL A 170 -1.58 10.12 -4.72
N ILE A 171 -1.75 10.07 -6.03
CA ILE A 171 -2.57 11.01 -6.79
C ILE A 171 -3.61 10.22 -7.56
N ASP A 172 -4.86 10.65 -7.45
CA ASP A 172 -5.96 10.16 -8.27
C ASP A 172 -6.12 11.09 -9.49
N GLY A 173 -5.87 10.57 -10.69
CA GLY A 173 -5.91 11.35 -11.93
C GLY A 173 -7.30 11.86 -12.34
N LEU A 174 -8.38 11.46 -11.64
CA LEU A 174 -9.72 12.02 -11.86
C LEU A 174 -9.94 13.28 -11.02
N SER A 175 -9.57 13.23 -9.74
CA SER A 175 -9.77 14.33 -8.78
C SER A 175 -8.57 15.26 -8.65
N MET A 176 -7.40 14.82 -9.12
CA MET A 176 -6.08 15.44 -8.92
C MET A 176 -5.77 15.73 -7.45
N ARG A 177 -6.38 14.99 -6.52
CA ARG A 177 -6.12 15.12 -5.09
C ARG A 177 -4.98 14.21 -4.68
N GLU A 178 -4.04 14.81 -3.96
CA GLU A 178 -2.98 14.08 -3.27
C GLU A 178 -3.50 13.50 -1.96
N ARG A 179 -3.06 12.28 -1.64
CA ARG A 179 -3.43 11.59 -0.40
C ARG A 179 -2.22 10.87 0.16
N SER A 180 -2.11 10.85 1.48
CA SER A 180 -1.15 10.02 2.20
C SER A 180 -1.79 8.68 2.52
N VAL A 181 -1.12 7.58 2.19
CA VAL A 181 -1.53 6.23 2.59
C VAL A 181 -0.39 5.58 3.34
N VAL A 182 -0.66 5.07 4.54
CA VAL A 182 0.32 4.40 5.40
C VAL A 182 0.02 2.90 5.46
N ARG A 183 1.04 2.05 5.30
CA ARG A 183 0.88 0.59 5.21
C ARG A 183 0.24 -0.01 6.47
N SER A 184 0.67 0.44 7.65
CA SER A 184 0.09 0.04 8.93
C SER A 184 -1.41 0.25 8.98
N ASP A 185 -1.84 1.43 8.57
CA ASP A 185 -3.23 1.86 8.68
C ASP A 185 -4.10 1.05 7.70
N LEU A 186 -3.58 0.83 6.49
CA LEU A 186 -4.23 -0.03 5.50
C LEU A 186 -4.37 -1.48 6.00
N SER A 187 -3.32 -2.01 6.64
CA SER A 187 -3.35 -3.33 7.28
C SER A 187 -4.40 -3.40 8.40
N ASP A 188 -4.52 -2.37 9.21
CA ASP A 188 -5.48 -2.33 10.31
C ASP A 188 -6.92 -2.18 9.81
N LYS A 189 -7.15 -1.36 8.77
CA LYS A 189 -8.45 -1.26 8.10
C LYS A 189 -8.88 -2.62 7.52
N LEU A 190 -7.97 -3.33 6.86
CA LEU A 190 -8.22 -4.68 6.32
C LEU A 190 -8.56 -5.70 7.41
N LEU A 191 -7.76 -5.72 8.49
CA LEU A 191 -8.04 -6.61 9.61
C LEU A 191 -9.38 -6.28 10.26
N ARG A 192 -9.70 -5.00 10.49
CA ARG A 192 -11.01 -4.59 11.02
C ARG A 192 -12.18 -5.01 10.13
N MET A 193 -11.99 -5.04 8.82
CA MET A 193 -13.00 -5.49 7.87
C MET A 193 -13.18 -7.02 7.88
N TRP A 194 -12.10 -7.78 8.13
CA TRP A 194 -12.08 -9.23 7.95
C TRP A 194 -12.08 -10.04 9.25
N SER A 195 -11.69 -9.49 10.39
CA SER A 195 -11.76 -10.11 11.72
C SER A 195 -13.03 -9.67 12.44
#